data_AF-A0A1I7XZ75-F1
#
_entry.id   AF-A0A1I7XZ75-F1
#
_cell.length_a   1.000
_cell.length_b   1.000
_cell.length_c   1.000
_cell.angle_alpha   90.00
_cell.angle_beta   90.00
_cell.angle_gamma   90.00
#
_symmetry.space_group_name_H-M   'P 1'
#
loop_
_entity.id
_entity.type
_entity.pdbx_description
1 polymer ?
#
loop_
_entity_poly.entity_id
_entity_poly.type
_entity_poly.pdbx_seq_one_letter_code
_entity_poly.pdbx_strand_id
1 'polypeptide(L)'
;LTCANSLLQSINDMKPKYTLMQFLESDLLINLTEHELPPEHVVKTLIDENRQVLKQQQEDRERRLIVKIEAETKADVCRVLQLAKEQHGPNAVEWTSVMTATRVQTLREYEKEMNTPAASSKTTRSHVTLD
;
A
#
# COMPACT_ATOMS: atom_id res chain seq x y z
N LEU A 1 15.33 4.77 -45.98
CA LEU A 1 14.61 3.89 -45.03
C LEU A 1 15.20 2.47 -44.99
N THR A 2 15.55 1.88 -46.14
CA THR A 2 16.11 0.52 -46.22
C THR A 2 17.43 0.30 -45.44
N CYS A 3 18.34 1.29 -45.44
CA CYS A 3 19.63 1.17 -44.74
C CYS A 3 19.54 1.28 -43.22
N ALA A 4 18.53 1.99 -42.68
CA ALA A 4 18.32 2.09 -41.24
C ALA A 4 17.80 0.77 -40.66
N ASN A 5 16.93 0.10 -41.41
CA ASN A 5 16.39 -1.20 -41.04
C ASN A 5 17.46 -2.30 -41.09
N SER A 6 18.39 -2.26 -42.05
CA SER A 6 19.49 -3.23 -42.11
C SER A 6 20.51 -3.06 -40.99
N LEU A 7 20.77 -1.82 -40.54
CA LEU A 7 21.65 -1.54 -39.41
C LEU A 7 21.04 -2.04 -38.08
N LEU A 8 19.75 -1.78 -37.85
CA LEU A 8 19.05 -2.27 -36.66
C LEU A 8 19.01 -3.80 -36.60
N GLN A 9 18.86 -4.45 -37.75
CA GLN A 9 18.90 -5.91 -37.84
C GLN A 9 20.28 -6.45 -37.45
N SER A 10 21.35 -5.88 -38.02
CA SER A 10 22.72 -6.28 -37.69
C SER A 10 23.08 -6.06 -36.21
N ILE A 11 22.54 -5.01 -35.59
CA ILE A 11 22.70 -4.75 -34.15
C ILE A 11 22.00 -5.83 -33.32
N ASN A 12 20.77 -6.22 -33.70
CA ASN A 12 20.02 -7.27 -33.02
C ASN A 12 20.69 -8.64 -33.15
N ASP A 13 21.31 -8.95 -34.29
CA ASP A 13 22.02 -10.21 -34.52
C ASP A 13 23.26 -10.35 -33.61
N MET A 14 23.84 -9.22 -33.15
CA MET A 14 25.00 -9.18 -32.25
C MET A 14 24.63 -9.21 -30.75
N LYS A 15 23.37 -8.87 -30.39
CA LYS A 15 22.87 -8.81 -29.00
C LYS A 15 23.02 -10.09 -28.17
N PRO A 16 22.93 -11.32 -28.72
CA PRO A 16 23.00 -12.53 -27.90
C PRO A 16 24.33 -12.71 -27.17
N LYS A 17 25.41 -12.10 -27.67
CA LYS A 17 26.78 -12.24 -27.13
C LYS A 17 27.40 -10.91 -26.68
N TYR A 18 26.92 -9.78 -27.19
CA TYR A 18 27.50 -8.46 -26.92
C TYR A 18 26.41 -7.44 -26.60
N THR A 19 26.66 -6.56 -25.62
CA THR A 19 25.80 -5.39 -25.37
C THR A 19 26.32 -4.20 -26.18
N LEU A 20 25.56 -3.78 -27.18
CA LEU A 20 25.85 -2.58 -27.98
C LEU A 20 25.06 -1.39 -27.42
N MET A 21 25.76 -0.32 -27.06
CA MET A 21 25.14 0.95 -26.68
C MET A 21 25.02 1.84 -27.91
N GLN A 22 23.83 2.43 -28.12
CA GLN A 22 23.57 3.38 -29.18
C GLN A 22 23.29 4.75 -28.57
N PHE A 23 23.93 5.77 -29.12
CA PHE A 23 23.76 7.16 -28.72
C PHE A 23 23.40 8.00 -29.95
N LEU A 24 22.57 9.02 -29.76
CA LEU A 24 22.34 10.04 -30.78
C LEU A 24 23.48 11.03 -30.74
N GLU A 25 23.93 11.50 -31.90
CA GLU A 25 25.01 12.49 -32.00
C GLU A 25 24.69 13.77 -31.18
N SER A 26 23.43 14.20 -31.18
CA SER A 26 22.94 15.32 -30.36
C SER A 26 23.18 15.14 -28.86
N ASP A 27 23.14 13.90 -28.37
CA ASP A 27 23.31 13.60 -26.94
C ASP A 27 24.79 13.60 -26.53
N LEU A 28 25.72 13.46 -27.48
CA LEU A 28 27.16 13.56 -27.23
C LEU A 28 27.69 15.00 -27.31
N LEU A 29 26.88 15.96 -27.75
CA LEU A 29 27.32 17.36 -27.89
C LEU A 29 27.63 18.03 -26.54
N ILE A 30 27.09 17.48 -25.44
CA ILE A 30 27.30 17.99 -24.08
C ILE A 30 27.95 16.89 -23.26
N ASN A 31 29.17 17.13 -22.78
CA ASN A 31 29.82 16.21 -21.86
C ASN A 31 29.24 16.36 -20.44
N LEU A 32 28.34 15.45 -20.07
CA LEU A 32 27.73 15.45 -18.73
C LEU A 32 28.75 15.23 -17.60
N THR A 33 29.94 14.66 -17.88
CA THR A 33 30.97 14.49 -16.83
C THR A 33 31.68 15.79 -16.46
N GLU A 34 31.55 16.83 -17.29
CA GLU A 34 32.16 18.15 -17.08
C GLU A 34 31.18 19.18 -16.50
N HIS A 35 29.89 18.82 -16.38
CA HIS A 35 28.90 19.71 -15.78
C HIS A 35 29.15 19.86 -14.28
N GLU A 36 29.18 21.11 -13.78
CA GLU A 36 29.35 21.38 -12.36
C GLU A 36 28.21 20.71 -11.57
N LEU A 37 28.59 19.85 -10.62
CA LEU A 37 27.62 19.24 -9.73
C LEU A 37 26.97 20.32 -8.87
N PRO A 38 25.71 20.12 -8.42
CA PRO A 38 25.10 21.01 -7.45
C PRO A 38 26.02 21.15 -6.22
N PRO A 39 26.06 22.34 -5.59
CA PRO A 39 26.89 22.54 -4.41
C PRO A 39 26.68 21.45 -3.37
N GLU A 40 27.76 21.01 -2.73
CA GLU A 40 27.75 19.86 -1.81
C GLU A 40 26.71 20.01 -0.69
N HIS A 41 26.52 21.23 -0.16
CA HIS A 41 25.53 21.50 0.89
C HIS A 41 24.10 21.26 0.42
N VAL A 42 23.77 21.54 -0.86
CA VAL A 42 22.45 21.27 -1.42
C VAL A 42 22.23 19.77 -1.51
N VAL A 43 23.21 19.03 -2.02
CA VAL A 43 23.14 17.57 -2.12
C VAL A 43 23.02 16.92 -0.74
N LYS A 44 23.81 17.37 0.23
CA LYS A 44 23.80 16.85 1.60
C LYS A 44 22.45 17.09 2.29
N THR A 45 21.91 18.31 2.18
CA THR A 45 20.58 18.63 2.72
C THR A 45 19.50 17.77 2.07
N LEU A 46 19.52 17.62 0.73
CA LEU A 46 18.56 16.75 0.03
C LEU A 46 18.68 15.29 0.47
N ILE A 47 19.90 14.77 0.68
CA ILE A 47 20.10 13.41 1.17
C ILE A 47 19.52 13.24 2.58
N ASP A 48 19.76 14.20 3.47
CA ASP A 48 19.28 14.16 4.85
C ASP A 48 17.75 14.30 4.92
N GLU A 49 17.16 15.21 4.14
CA GLU A 49 15.70 15.37 4.01
C GLU A 49 15.06 14.11 3.44
N ASN A 50 15.61 13.55 2.36
CA ASN A 50 15.11 12.30 1.77
C ASN A 50 15.18 11.15 2.77
N ARG A 51 16.26 11.06 3.56
CA ARG A 51 16.38 10.05 4.62
C ARG A 51 15.27 10.21 5.67
N GLN A 52 15.00 11.44 6.10
CA GLN A 52 13.93 11.71 7.06
C GLN A 52 12.55 11.39 6.49
N VAL A 53 12.28 11.78 5.25
CA VAL A 53 11.01 11.48 4.55
C VAL A 53 10.81 9.98 4.41
N LEU A 54 11.83 9.23 4.01
CA LEU A 54 11.75 7.77 3.90
C LEU A 54 11.43 7.11 5.25
N LYS A 55 12.08 7.56 6.32
CA LYS A 55 11.79 7.08 7.67
C LYS A 55 10.33 7.34 8.07
N GLN A 56 9.86 8.56 7.86
CA GLN A 56 8.49 8.96 8.17
C GLN A 56 7.48 8.12 7.36
N GLN A 57 7.72 7.92 6.07
CA GLN A 57 6.84 7.10 5.21
C GLN A 57 6.77 5.65 5.68
N GLN A 58 7.89 5.08 6.14
CA GLN A 58 7.91 3.74 6.69
C GLN A 58 7.06 3.66 7.97
N GLU A 59 7.27 4.57 8.92
CA GLU A 59 6.48 4.60 10.15
C GLU A 59 4.99 4.79 9.87
N ASP A 60 4.62 5.66 8.92
CA ASP A 60 3.23 5.87 8.53
C ASP A 60 2.64 4.64 7.84
N ARG A 61 3.45 3.90 7.07
CA ARG A 61 3.04 2.61 6.50
C ARG A 61 2.78 1.60 7.60
N GLU A 62 3.67 1.48 8.58
CA GLU A 62 3.52 0.58 9.73
C GLU A 62 2.29 0.95 10.56
N ARG A 63 2.09 2.23 10.89
CA ARG A 63 0.90 2.74 11.58
C ARG A 63 -0.39 2.37 10.84
N ARG A 64 -0.44 2.55 9.52
CA ARG A 64 -1.60 2.16 8.70
C ARG A 64 -1.87 0.66 8.73
N LEU A 65 -0.83 -0.17 8.68
CA LEU A 65 -0.97 -1.63 8.74
C LEU A 65 -1.49 -2.09 10.10
N ILE A 66 -1.01 -1.50 11.20
CA ILE A 66 -1.48 -1.82 12.56
C ILE A 66 -2.99 -1.56 12.66
N VAL A 67 -3.45 -0.37 12.27
CA VAL A 67 -4.89 -0.02 12.30
C VAL A 67 -5.72 -1.00 11.47
N LYS A 68 -5.22 -1.41 10.30
CA LYS A 68 -5.91 -2.38 9.45
C LYS A 68 -6.00 -3.76 10.10
N ILE A 69 -4.90 -4.25 10.64
CA ILE A 69 -4.84 -5.55 11.34
C ILE A 69 -5.75 -5.54 12.57
N GLU A 70 -5.75 -4.46 13.35
CA GLU A 70 -6.64 -4.31 14.51
C GLU A 70 -8.11 -4.32 14.10
N ALA A 71 -8.48 -3.62 13.01
CA ALA A 71 -9.84 -3.61 12.49
C ALA A 71 -10.29 -4.99 11.99
N GLU A 72 -9.42 -5.70 11.25
CA GLU A 72 -9.68 -7.06 10.77
C GLU A 72 -9.81 -8.04 11.95
N THR A 73 -8.89 -7.98 12.92
CA THR A 73 -8.93 -8.80 14.14
C THR A 73 -10.21 -8.54 14.93
N LYS A 74 -10.59 -7.27 15.11
CA LYS A 74 -11.86 -6.90 15.76
C LYS A 74 -13.06 -7.47 15.03
N ALA A 75 -13.09 -7.38 13.69
CA ALA A 75 -14.17 -7.95 12.90
C ALA A 75 -14.28 -9.47 13.07
N ASP A 76 -13.14 -10.18 13.07
CA ASP A 76 -13.08 -11.64 13.28
C ASP A 76 -13.59 -12.02 14.68
N VAL A 77 -13.14 -11.31 15.71
CA VAL A 77 -13.61 -11.51 17.09
C VAL A 77 -15.12 -11.26 17.20
N CYS A 78 -15.65 -10.20 16.56
CA CYS A 78 -17.08 -9.95 16.52
C CYS A 78 -17.87 -11.07 15.83
N ARG A 79 -17.33 -11.65 14.75
CA ARG A 79 -17.95 -12.80 14.07
C ARG A 79 -18.02 -14.02 14.99
N VAL A 80 -16.93 -14.35 15.67
CA VAL A 80 -16.89 -15.45 16.64
C VAL A 80 -17.88 -15.20 17.78
N LEU A 81 -17.93 -13.97 18.29
CA LEU A 81 -18.84 -13.59 19.36
C LEU A 81 -20.31 -13.75 18.95
N GLN A 82 -20.66 -13.37 17.72
CA GLN A 82 -22.01 -13.53 17.19
C GLN A 82 -22.39 -15.01 17.08
N LEU A 83 -21.50 -15.86 16.57
CA LEU A 83 -21.71 -17.30 16.51
C LEU A 83 -21.85 -17.91 17.91
N ALA A 84 -21.03 -17.48 18.87
CA ALA A 84 -21.08 -17.96 20.24
C ALA A 84 -22.41 -17.59 20.93
N LYS A 85 -23.01 -16.44 20.60
CA LYS A 85 -24.34 -16.06 21.08
C LYS A 85 -25.43 -17.01 20.60
N GLU A 86 -25.34 -17.44 19.34
CA GLU A 86 -26.29 -18.38 18.74
C GLU A 86 -26.19 -19.78 19.36
N GLN A 87 -24.98 -20.22 19.72
CA GLN A 87 -24.73 -21.59 20.21
C GLN A 87 -24.72 -21.74 21.74
N HIS A 88 -24.17 -20.75 22.47
CA HIS A 88 -23.88 -20.84 23.91
C HIS A 88 -24.58 -19.78 24.77
N GLY A 89 -25.40 -18.91 24.16
CA GLY A 89 -26.30 -17.97 24.84
C GLY A 89 -25.61 -17.13 25.94
N PRO A 90 -25.90 -17.36 27.24
CA PRO A 90 -25.41 -16.54 28.34
C PRO A 90 -23.88 -16.57 28.52
N ASN A 91 -23.20 -17.65 28.11
CA ASN A 91 -21.76 -17.82 28.28
C ASN A 91 -20.93 -17.39 27.06
N ALA A 92 -21.58 -16.80 26.04
CA ALA A 92 -20.94 -16.47 24.77
C ALA A 92 -19.70 -15.59 24.91
N VAL A 93 -19.71 -14.61 25.82
CA VAL A 93 -18.58 -13.70 26.02
C VAL A 93 -17.40 -14.39 26.69
N GLU A 94 -17.64 -15.19 27.72
CA GLU A 94 -16.58 -15.94 28.40
C GLU A 94 -15.96 -16.96 27.45
N TRP A 95 -16.79 -17.67 26.69
CA TRP A 95 -16.33 -18.62 25.68
C TRP A 95 -15.49 -17.94 24.60
N THR A 96 -15.95 -16.81 24.06
CA THR A 96 -15.22 -16.06 23.04
C THR A 96 -13.90 -15.52 23.59
N SER A 97 -13.89 -15.04 24.84
CA SER A 97 -12.67 -14.56 25.50
C SER A 97 -11.59 -15.63 25.57
N VAL A 98 -11.99 -16.86 25.91
CA VAL A 98 -11.08 -18.01 25.95
C VAL A 98 -10.59 -18.38 24.55
N MET A 99 -11.46 -18.34 23.53
CA MET A 99 -11.11 -18.77 22.17
C MET A 99 -10.27 -17.77 21.39
N THR A 100 -10.53 -16.47 21.55
CA THR A 100 -9.83 -15.42 20.79
C THR A 100 -8.74 -14.71 21.61
N ALA A 101 -8.50 -15.16 22.84
CA ALA A 101 -7.62 -14.51 23.82
C ALA A 101 -7.91 -13.01 24.02
N THR A 102 -9.15 -12.58 23.74
CA THR A 102 -9.58 -11.19 23.89
C THR A 102 -10.15 -10.99 25.29
N ARG A 103 -9.82 -9.88 25.95
CA ARG A 103 -10.33 -9.59 27.29
C ARG A 103 -11.86 -9.43 27.27
N VAL A 104 -12.51 -9.95 28.31
CA VAL A 104 -13.97 -9.87 28.48
C VAL A 104 -14.47 -8.42 28.40
N GLN A 105 -13.76 -7.46 29.00
CA GLN A 105 -14.14 -6.04 28.95
C GLN A 105 -14.19 -5.50 27.51
N THR A 106 -13.19 -5.81 26.70
CA THR A 106 -13.13 -5.40 25.28
C THR A 106 -14.25 -6.06 24.47
N LEU A 107 -14.57 -7.32 24.75
CA LEU A 107 -15.72 -7.98 24.11
C LEU A 107 -17.04 -7.28 24.45
N ARG A 108 -17.24 -6.85 25.71
CA ARG A 108 -18.43 -6.07 26.10
C ARG A 108 -18.53 -4.73 25.37
N GLU A 109 -17.40 -4.07 25.14
CA GLU A 109 -17.35 -2.86 24.30
C GLU A 109 -17.77 -3.15 22.86
N TYR A 110 -17.25 -4.23 22.27
CA TYR A 110 -17.65 -4.65 20.92
C TYR A 110 -19.14 -5.01 20.86
N GLU A 111 -19.69 -5.69 21.86
CA GLU A 111 -21.14 -5.96 21.95
C GLU A 111 -21.96 -4.67 21.96
N LYS A 112 -21.51 -3.66 22.71
CA LYS A 112 -22.19 -2.37 22.79
C LYS A 112 -22.16 -1.64 21.45
N GLU A 113 -21.00 -1.62 20.79
CA GLU A 113 -20.85 -1.01 19.47
C GLU A 113 -21.72 -1.69 18.40
N MET A 114 -21.81 -3.02 18.41
CA MET A 114 -22.66 -3.78 17.48
C MET A 114 -24.17 -3.54 17.70
N ASN A 115 -24.59 -3.40 18.96
CA ASN A 115 -26.01 -3.21 19.32
C ASN A 115 -26.47 -1.75 19.20
N THR A 116 -25.56 -0.81 18.97
CA THR A 116 -25.92 0.60 18.74
C THR A 116 -26.30 0.75 17.27
N PRO A 117 -27.53 1.16 16.91
CA PRO A 117 -27.88 1.37 15.51
C PRO A 117 -27.02 2.50 14.94
N ALA A 118 -26.07 2.13 14.06
CA ALA A 118 -25.29 3.08 13.29
C ALA A 118 -26.25 4.01 12.54
N ALA A 119 -26.10 5.31 12.74
CA ALA A 119 -26.83 6.33 11.99
C ALA A 119 -26.52 6.19 10.49
N SER A 120 -27.44 5.57 9.75
CA SER A 120 -27.86 5.90 8.37
C SER A 120 -26.80 6.58 7.48
N SER A 121 -25.98 5.81 6.76
CA SER A 121 -25.51 6.23 5.43
C SER A 121 -26.49 5.70 4.38
N LYS A 122 -27.47 6.53 4.01
CA LYS A 122 -28.32 6.28 2.85
C LYS A 122 -27.47 6.45 1.60
N THR A 123 -27.08 5.34 0.96
CA THR A 123 -26.67 5.36 -0.45
C THR A 123 -27.94 5.55 -1.28
N THR A 124 -28.19 6.79 -1.68
CA THR A 124 -29.21 7.13 -2.67
C THR A 124 -28.83 6.45 -3.99
N ARG A 125 -29.45 5.31 -4.27
CA ARG A 125 -29.44 4.67 -5.59
C ARG A 125 -30.25 5.56 -6.52
N SER A 126 -29.60 6.46 -7.24
CA SER A 126 -30.22 7.22 -8.32
C SER A 126 -30.67 6.26 -9.42
N HIS A 127 -32.00 6.11 -9.51
CA HIS A 127 -32.71 5.49 -10.60
C HIS A 127 -32.55 6.39 -11.83
N VAL A 128 -31.81 5.94 -12.84
CA VAL A 128 -31.87 6.52 -14.18
C VAL A 128 -32.89 5.71 -14.95
N THR A 129 -33.99 6.34 -15.31
CA THR A 129 -34.94 5.86 -16.31
C THR A 129 -34.42 6.37 -17.66
N LEU A 130 -34.14 5.45 -18.59
CA LEU A 130 -33.91 5.80 -19.99
C LEU A 130 -35.29 5.83 -20.68
N ASP A 131 -35.70 7.02 -21.11
CA ASP A 131 -36.60 7.21 -22.25
C ASP A 131 -35.79 7.07 -23.56
#